data_AF-A0A534MNA4-F1
#
_entry.id   AF-A0A534MNA4-F1
#
_cell.length_a   1.000
_cell.length_b   1.000
_cell.length_c   1.000
_cell.angle_alpha   90.00
_cell.angle_beta   90.00
_cell.angle_gamma   90.00
#
_symmetry.space_group_name_H-M   'P 1'
#
loop_
_entity.id
_entity.type
_entity.pdbx_description
1 polymer ?
#
loop_
_entity_poly.entity_id
_entity_poly.type
_entity_poly.pdbx_seq_one_letter_code
_entity_poly.pdbx_strand_id
1 'polypeptide(L)'
;MDREVLQRVLIEAVFVVLAGFSMGTLVAVASFADYGLLLSLDVGGTIIFVALAAGIAIGLRLRDAEPQYLVVAGFVGSSIAIVIVLISVYAPVFAGVVPGLEALGPSVSARAVIIFASLFLIPLHLVGCVAGYALADFLAPEGLRRGRNLERL
;
A
#
# COMPACT_ATOMS: atom_id res chain seq x y z
N MET A 1 11.37 11.21 29.20
CA MET A 1 11.16 11.33 27.75
C MET A 1 9.67 11.53 27.52
N ASP A 2 9.28 12.65 26.94
CA ASP A 2 7.86 13.00 26.80
C ASP A 2 7.12 11.95 25.95
N ARG A 3 5.94 11.53 26.43
CA ARG A 3 5.12 10.49 25.80
C ARG A 3 4.81 10.80 24.33
N GLU A 4 4.71 12.08 23.99
CA GLU A 4 4.51 12.57 22.62
C GLU A 4 5.73 12.34 21.72
N VAL A 5 6.94 12.51 22.26
CA VAL A 5 8.19 12.24 21.55
C VAL A 5 8.32 10.75 21.28
N LEU A 6 8.04 9.91 22.28
CA LEU A 6 8.06 8.45 22.11
C LEU A 6 7.06 7.97 21.04
N GLN A 7 5.87 8.55 20.99
CA GLN A 7 4.85 8.21 19.99
C GLN A 7 5.25 8.61 18.58
N ARG A 8 5.78 9.82 18.39
CA ARG A 8 6.29 10.26 17.08
C ARG A 8 7.40 9.32 16.59
N VAL A 9 8.34 8.98 17.47
CA VAL A 9 9.43 8.04 17.17
C VAL A 9 8.88 6.65 16.80
N LEU A 10 7.86 6.15 17.50
CA LEU A 10 7.22 4.88 17.17
C LEU A 10 6.54 4.91 15.79
N ILE A 11 5.79 5.96 15.48
CA ILE A 11 5.13 6.10 14.17
C ILE A 11 6.21 6.15 13.07
N GLU A 12 7.24 6.96 13.23
CA GLU A 12 8.35 7.06 12.27
C GLU A 12 9.08 5.73 12.09
N ALA A 13 9.32 4.98 13.17
CA ALA A 13 9.94 3.66 13.10
C ALA A 13 9.07 2.67 12.29
N VAL A 14 7.75 2.68 12.50
CA VAL A 14 6.81 1.85 11.72
C VAL A 14 6.86 2.22 10.24
N PHE A 15 6.93 3.51 9.91
CA PHE A 15 7.08 3.95 8.52
C PHE A 15 8.37 3.46 7.87
N VAL A 16 9.50 3.55 8.58
CA VAL A 16 10.79 3.06 8.10
C VAL A 16 10.73 1.56 7.85
N VAL A 17 10.12 0.79 8.76
CA VAL A 17 9.93 -0.66 8.60
C VAL A 17 9.02 -0.97 7.41
N LEU A 18 7.87 -0.30 7.29
CA LEU A 18 6.94 -0.52 6.17
C LEU A 18 7.56 -0.15 4.82
N ALA A 19 8.31 0.94 4.75
CA ALA A 19 9.01 1.36 3.53
C ALA A 19 10.12 0.37 3.17
N GLY A 20 10.96 -0.02 4.14
CA GLY A 20 12.03 -0.99 3.93
C GLY A 20 11.50 -2.36 3.51
N PHE A 21 10.43 -2.83 4.13
CA PHE A 21 9.79 -4.10 3.77
C PHE A 21 9.14 -4.00 2.39
N SER A 22 8.36 -2.96 2.10
CA SER A 22 7.71 -2.79 0.78
C SER A 22 8.75 -2.70 -0.34
N MET A 23 9.82 -1.94 -0.15
CA MET A 23 10.93 -1.83 -1.09
C MET A 23 11.64 -3.18 -1.26
N GLY A 24 11.94 -3.88 -0.16
CA GLY A 24 12.57 -5.20 -0.18
C GLY A 24 11.74 -6.23 -0.93
N THR A 25 10.42 -6.28 -0.71
CA THR A 25 9.50 -7.16 -1.44
C THR A 25 9.50 -6.82 -2.94
N LEU A 26 9.43 -5.54 -3.29
CA LEU A 26 9.40 -5.10 -4.68
C LEU A 26 10.71 -5.42 -5.42
N VAL A 27 11.87 -5.18 -4.79
CA VAL A 27 13.19 -5.51 -5.34
C VAL A 27 13.39 -7.02 -5.46
N ALA A 28 12.99 -7.81 -4.46
CA ALA A 28 13.12 -9.26 -4.50
C ALA A 28 12.32 -9.88 -5.66
N VAL A 29 11.08 -9.44 -5.87
CA VAL A 29 10.22 -9.92 -6.96
C VAL A 29 10.73 -9.46 -8.32
N ALA A 30 11.15 -8.19 -8.44
CA ALA A 30 11.71 -7.66 -9.68
C ALA A 30 13.02 -8.36 -10.08
N SER A 31 13.82 -8.79 -9.11
CA SER A 31 15.14 -9.38 -9.34
C SER A 31 15.11 -10.90 -9.53
N PHE A 32 14.07 -11.57 -9.03
CA PHE A 32 14.05 -13.03 -8.97
C PHE A 32 12.68 -13.65 -9.21
N ALA A 33 11.93 -13.14 -10.19
CA ALA A 33 10.64 -13.72 -10.58
C ALA A 33 10.69 -15.25 -10.82
N ASP A 34 11.84 -15.77 -11.27
CA ASP A 34 12.05 -17.21 -11.54
C ASP A 34 12.91 -17.96 -10.48
N TYR A 35 13.60 -17.26 -9.56
CA TYR A 35 14.63 -17.86 -8.69
C TYR A 35 14.70 -17.29 -7.25
N GLY A 36 13.69 -16.57 -6.79
CA GLY A 36 13.78 -15.80 -5.55
C GLY A 36 13.75 -16.66 -4.30
N LEU A 37 14.44 -16.24 -3.23
CA LEU A 37 14.37 -16.90 -1.92
C LEU A 37 12.93 -16.99 -1.37
N LEU A 38 12.05 -16.11 -1.86
CA LEU A 38 10.60 -16.08 -1.63
C LEU A 38 9.84 -16.63 -2.86
N LEU A 39 10.21 -17.83 -3.32
CA LEU A 39 9.53 -18.57 -4.42
C LEU A 39 8.01 -18.73 -4.22
N SER A 40 7.48 -18.46 -3.02
CA SER A 40 6.05 -18.52 -2.69
C SER A 40 5.31 -17.17 -2.78
N LEU A 41 6.02 -16.04 -2.86
CA LEU A 41 5.38 -14.73 -3.00
C LEU A 41 5.14 -14.45 -4.48
N ASP A 42 4.00 -14.96 -4.96
CA ASP A 42 3.43 -14.58 -6.24
C ASP A 42 3.35 -13.04 -6.36
N VAL A 43 3.45 -12.54 -7.60
CA VAL A 43 3.36 -11.11 -7.94
C VAL A 43 2.07 -10.50 -7.35
N GLY A 44 0.97 -11.27 -7.36
CA GLY A 44 -0.28 -10.88 -6.72
C GLY A 44 -0.15 -10.62 -5.21
N GLY A 45 0.56 -11.49 -4.48
CA GLY A 45 0.79 -11.33 -3.04
C GLY A 45 1.62 -10.08 -2.71
N THR A 46 2.57 -9.74 -3.57
CA THR A 46 3.39 -8.53 -3.41
C THR A 46 2.59 -7.26 -3.63
N ILE A 47 1.76 -7.22 -4.68
CA ILE A 47 0.85 -6.10 -4.94
C ILE A 47 -0.08 -5.88 -3.74
N ILE A 48 -0.66 -6.97 -3.21
CA ILE A 48 -1.53 -6.96 -2.04
C ILE A 48 -0.80 -6.40 -0.81
N PHE A 49 0.40 -6.90 -0.54
CA PHE A 49 1.18 -6.48 0.62
C PHE A 49 1.58 -5.01 0.54
N VAL A 50 2.14 -4.58 -0.59
CA VAL A 50 2.60 -3.19 -0.78
C VAL A 50 1.42 -2.23 -0.68
N ALA A 51 0.26 -2.59 -1.24
CA ALA A 51 -0.94 -1.77 -1.12
C ALA A 51 -1.41 -1.63 0.33
N LEU A 52 -1.41 -2.72 1.10
CA LEU A 52 -1.79 -2.71 2.51
C LEU A 52 -0.79 -1.89 3.34
N ALA A 53 0.51 -2.11 3.16
CA ALA A 53 1.57 -1.41 3.87
C ALA A 53 1.55 0.09 3.60
N ALA A 54 1.37 0.50 2.34
CA ALA A 54 1.22 1.89 1.96
C ALA A 54 -0.06 2.51 2.55
N GLY A 55 -1.16 1.76 2.57
CA GLY A 55 -2.39 2.18 3.23
C GLY A 55 -2.18 2.44 4.72
N ILE A 56 -1.54 1.51 5.44
CA ILE A 56 -1.23 1.64 6.89
C ILE A 56 -0.39 2.89 7.15
N ALA A 57 0.63 3.11 6.32
CA ALA A 57 1.44 4.31 6.39
C ALA A 57 0.57 5.58 6.27
N ILE A 58 -0.24 5.71 5.22
CA ILE A 58 -1.14 6.87 5.06
C ILE A 58 -2.07 7.04 6.27
N GLY A 59 -2.67 5.95 6.76
CA GLY A 59 -3.54 5.96 7.92
C GLY A 59 -2.87 6.50 9.19
N LEU A 60 -1.63 6.07 9.44
CA LEU A 60 -0.83 6.57 10.56
C LEU A 60 -0.52 8.07 10.44
N ARG A 61 -0.35 8.58 9.20
CA ARG A 61 -0.05 10.00 8.97
C ARG A 61 -1.27 10.90 9.10
N LEU A 62 -2.44 10.41 8.70
CA LEU A 62 -3.70 11.16 8.68
C LEU A 62 -4.50 11.02 9.98
N ARG A 63 -3.84 10.72 11.10
CA ARG A 63 -4.47 10.51 12.42
C ARG A 63 -5.33 11.69 12.91
N ASP A 64 -4.97 12.90 12.49
CA ASP A 64 -5.61 14.15 12.91
C ASP A 64 -6.63 14.65 11.86
N ALA A 65 -6.80 13.93 10.75
CA ALA A 65 -7.74 14.24 9.69
C ALA A 65 -9.08 13.53 9.91
N GLU A 66 -10.17 14.09 9.36
CA GLU A 66 -11.46 13.41 9.38
C GLU A 66 -11.41 12.09 8.60
N PRO A 67 -12.16 11.05 9.01
CA PRO A 67 -12.16 9.76 8.35
C PRO A 67 -12.48 9.80 6.84
N GLN A 68 -13.22 10.82 6.39
CA GLN A 68 -13.53 11.02 4.96
C GLN A 68 -12.24 11.24 4.14
N TYR A 69 -11.25 11.94 4.70
CA TYR A 69 -9.96 12.15 4.04
C TYR A 69 -9.15 10.87 3.90
N LEU A 70 -9.30 9.89 4.80
CA LEU A 70 -8.66 8.58 4.66
C LEU A 70 -9.21 7.85 3.43
N VAL A 71 -10.53 7.91 3.21
CA VAL A 71 -11.18 7.28 2.06
C VAL A 71 -10.70 7.94 0.78
N VAL A 72 -10.66 9.27 0.73
CA VAL A 72 -10.18 10.00 -0.43
C VAL A 72 -8.69 9.72 -0.69
N ALA A 73 -7.84 9.76 0.34
CA ALA A 73 -6.41 9.49 0.20
C ALA A 73 -6.15 8.06 -0.27
N GLY A 74 -6.85 7.07 0.31
CA GLY A 74 -6.74 5.67 -0.12
C GLY A 74 -7.25 5.47 -1.55
N PHE A 75 -8.34 6.12 -1.94
CA PHE A 75 -8.87 6.05 -3.31
C PHE A 75 -7.93 6.68 -4.33
N VAL A 76 -7.42 7.89 -4.06
CA VAL A 76 -6.50 8.61 -4.94
C VAL A 76 -5.17 7.86 -5.05
N GLY A 77 -4.58 7.44 -3.93
CA GLY A 77 -3.33 6.69 -3.92
C GLY A 77 -3.42 5.37 -4.68
N SER A 78 -4.52 4.63 -4.49
CA SER A 78 -4.77 3.39 -5.23
C SER A 78 -5.02 3.63 -6.72
N SER A 79 -5.73 4.70 -7.08
CA SER A 79 -5.98 5.06 -8.48
C SER A 79 -4.69 5.39 -9.21
N ILE A 80 -3.78 6.15 -8.58
CA ILE A 80 -2.45 6.44 -9.11
C ILE A 80 -1.65 5.14 -9.27
N ALA A 81 -1.67 4.26 -8.27
CA ALA A 81 -0.99 2.96 -8.34
C ALA A 81 -1.51 2.10 -9.50
N ILE A 82 -2.83 2.02 -9.70
CA ILE A 82 -3.45 1.33 -10.83
C ILE A 82 -2.95 1.90 -12.17
N VAL A 83 -2.93 3.22 -12.32
CA VAL A 83 -2.45 3.88 -13.54
C VAL A 83 -0.97 3.54 -13.80
N ILE A 84 -0.12 3.58 -12.78
CA ILE A 84 1.31 3.23 -12.91
C ILE A 84 1.48 1.75 -13.29
N VAL A 85 0.72 0.85 -12.66
CA VAL A 85 0.75 -0.59 -12.99
C VAL A 85 0.33 -0.80 -14.43
N LEU A 86 -0.77 -0.18 -14.88
CA LEU A 86 -1.22 -0.26 -16.27
C LEU A 86 -0.15 0.29 -17.22
N ILE A 87 0.38 1.49 -16.98
CA ILE A 87 1.43 2.06 -17.84
C ILE A 87 2.65 1.12 -17.90
N SER A 88 3.09 0.58 -16.78
CA SER A 88 4.25 -0.33 -16.72
C SER A 88 4.02 -1.62 -17.48
N VAL A 89 2.83 -2.22 -17.34
CA VAL A 89 2.45 -3.46 -18.05
C VAL A 89 2.35 -3.23 -19.55
N TYR A 90 1.83 -2.08 -19.99
CA TYR A 90 1.66 -1.76 -21.41
C TYR A 90 2.86 -1.04 -22.03
N ALA A 91 3.84 -0.59 -21.25
CA ALA A 91 5.01 0.14 -21.74
C ALA A 91 5.80 -0.60 -22.84
N PRO A 92 6.03 -1.93 -22.77
CA PRO A 92 6.70 -2.66 -23.85
C PRO A 92 5.93 -2.66 -25.18
N VAL A 93 4.59 -2.63 -25.09
CA VAL A 93 3.71 -2.52 -26.27
C VAL A 93 3.78 -1.11 -26.84
N PHE A 94 3.71 -0.07 -25.99
CA PHE A 94 3.85 1.33 -26.44
C PHE A 94 5.23 1.64 -27.02
N ALA A 95 6.27 0.98 -26.50
CA ALA A 95 7.64 1.09 -27.01
C ALA A 95 7.89 0.27 -28.29
N GLY A 96 6.91 -0.50 -28.77
CA GLY A 96 7.04 -1.35 -29.95
C GLY A 96 8.01 -2.54 -29.78
N VAL A 97 8.39 -2.87 -28.54
CA VAL A 97 9.29 -3.98 -28.22
C VAL A 97 8.58 -5.32 -28.41
N VAL A 98 7.26 -5.36 -28.19
CA VAL A 98 6.41 -6.54 -28.39
C VAL A 98 5.13 -6.19 -29.14
N PRO A 99 4.61 -7.09 -30.00
CA PRO A 99 3.46 -6.83 -30.88
C PRO A 99 2.13 -6.70 -30.14
N GLY A 100 2.05 -7.15 -28.88
CA GLY A 100 0.88 -7.05 -28.04
C GLY A 100 1.08 -7.78 -26.72
N LEU A 101 0.13 -7.65 -25.78
CA LEU A 101 0.22 -8.28 -24.46
C LEU A 101 0.38 -9.81 -24.52
N GLU A 102 -0.03 -10.45 -25.62
CA GLU A 102 0.06 -11.89 -25.84
C GLU A 102 1.52 -12.37 -25.96
N ALA A 103 2.42 -11.47 -26.35
CA ALA A 103 3.85 -11.74 -26.41
C ALA A 103 4.57 -11.52 -25.06
N LEU A 104 3.90 -10.94 -24.05
CA LEU A 104 4.47 -10.70 -22.71
C LEU A 104 4.44 -11.95 -21.79
N GLY A 105 3.83 -13.05 -22.23
CA GLY A 105 3.95 -14.33 -21.54
C GLY A 105 2.83 -15.33 -21.88
N PRO A 106 3.07 -16.65 -21.74
CA PRO A 106 2.22 -17.68 -22.34
C PRO A 106 0.93 -17.98 -21.57
N SER A 107 0.78 -17.52 -20.32
CA SER A 107 -0.33 -17.94 -19.49
C SER A 107 -1.36 -16.84 -19.29
N VAL A 108 -2.60 -17.17 -19.64
CA VAL A 108 -3.82 -16.47 -19.22
C VAL A 108 -3.81 -16.20 -17.70
N SER A 109 -3.06 -17.00 -16.91
CA SER A 109 -2.90 -16.84 -15.46
C SER A 109 -2.15 -15.57 -15.05
N ALA A 110 -1.03 -15.20 -15.67
CA ALA A 110 -0.25 -14.03 -15.25
C ALA A 110 -1.04 -12.72 -15.48
N ARG A 111 -1.76 -12.64 -16.60
CA ARG A 111 -2.62 -11.50 -16.93
C ARG A 111 -3.85 -11.44 -16.01
N ALA A 112 -4.44 -12.59 -15.68
CA ALA A 112 -5.53 -12.67 -14.72
C ALA A 112 -5.10 -12.27 -13.30
N VAL A 113 -3.89 -12.63 -12.87
CA VAL A 113 -3.32 -12.24 -11.57
C VAL A 113 -3.13 -10.73 -11.47
N ILE A 114 -2.60 -10.08 -12.52
CA ILE A 114 -2.46 -8.61 -12.54
C ILE A 114 -3.82 -7.93 -12.46
N ILE A 115 -4.80 -8.37 -13.26
CA ILE A 115 -6.16 -7.80 -13.25
C ILE A 115 -6.82 -8.04 -11.89
N PHE A 116 -6.74 -9.25 -11.36
CA PHE A 116 -7.30 -9.61 -10.06
C PHE A 116 -6.66 -8.77 -8.95
N ALA A 117 -5.34 -8.71 -8.86
CA ALA A 117 -4.63 -7.91 -7.86
C ALA A 117 -4.97 -6.41 -7.98
N SER A 118 -5.17 -5.90 -9.20
CA SER A 118 -5.59 -4.51 -9.44
C SER A 118 -6.98 -4.20 -8.89
N LEU A 119 -7.92 -5.16 -8.93
CA LEU A 119 -9.26 -5.00 -8.36
C LEU A 119 -9.24 -4.91 -6.82
N PHE A 120 -8.26 -5.56 -6.19
CA PHE A 120 -8.10 -5.53 -4.74
C PHE A 120 -7.23 -4.37 -4.23
N LEU A 121 -6.55 -3.63 -5.11
CA LEU A 121 -5.70 -2.49 -4.71
C LEU A 121 -6.49 -1.47 -3.88
N ILE A 122 -7.64 -0.99 -4.39
CA ILE A 122 -8.44 0.02 -3.69
C ILE A 122 -8.95 -0.51 -2.33
N PRO A 123 -9.64 -1.68 -2.27
CA PRO A 123 -10.09 -2.23 -0.99
C PRO A 123 -8.95 -2.44 0.02
N LEU A 124 -7.82 -3.02 -0.39
CA LEU A 124 -6.71 -3.31 0.51
C LEU A 124 -6.02 -2.05 1.02
N HIS A 125 -5.83 -1.07 0.15
CA HIS A 125 -5.22 0.19 0.54
C HIS A 125 -6.14 0.94 1.52
N LEU A 126 -7.46 0.92 1.30
CA LEU A 126 -8.44 1.48 2.24
C LEU A 126 -8.44 0.75 3.59
N VAL A 127 -8.41 -0.58 3.58
CA VAL A 127 -8.26 -1.38 4.81
C VAL A 127 -6.97 -1.00 5.54
N GLY A 128 -5.87 -0.82 4.80
CA GLY A 128 -4.62 -0.33 5.34
C GLY A 128 -4.78 1.05 5.97
N CYS A 129 -5.39 2.01 5.28
CA CYS A 129 -5.63 3.36 5.80
C CYS A 129 -6.44 3.35 7.10
N VAL A 130 -7.51 2.55 7.15
CA VAL A 130 -8.34 2.40 8.35
C VAL A 130 -7.54 1.74 9.49
N ALA A 131 -6.80 0.68 9.19
CA ALA A 131 -5.96 -0.01 10.18
C ALA A 131 -4.86 0.90 10.74
N GLY A 132 -4.18 1.65 9.87
CA GLY A 132 -3.16 2.62 10.27
C GLY A 132 -3.73 3.77 11.10
N TYR A 133 -4.91 4.27 10.73
CA TYR A 133 -5.60 5.29 11.50
C TYR A 133 -6.03 4.79 12.89
N ALA A 134 -6.61 3.59 12.96
CA ALA A 134 -6.97 2.95 14.23
C ALA A 134 -5.74 2.68 15.11
N LEU A 135 -4.63 2.27 14.50
CA LEU A 135 -3.35 2.10 15.18
C LEU A 135 -2.82 3.42 15.73
N ALA A 136 -2.94 4.52 14.97
CA ALA A 136 -2.58 5.85 15.45
C ALA A 136 -3.44 6.29 16.65
N ASP A 137 -4.76 6.02 16.60
CA ASP A 137 -5.69 6.29 17.70
C ASP A 137 -5.37 5.46 18.97
N PHE A 138 -4.99 4.20 18.78
CA PHE A 138 -4.54 3.34 19.88
C PHE A 138 -3.25 3.88 20.52
N LEU A 139 -2.31 4.34 19.70
CA LEU A 139 -1.04 4.89 20.15
C LEU A 139 -1.15 6.30 20.72
N ALA A 140 -2.25 7.03 20.48
CA ALA A 140 -2.43 8.42 20.92
C ALA A 140 -2.55 8.58 22.45
N PRO A 141 -2.09 9.71 23.04
CA PRO A 141 -2.25 9.97 24.46
C PRO A 141 -3.72 10.16 24.85
N GLU A 142 -4.07 9.80 26.09
CA GLU A 142 -5.45 9.83 26.62
C GLU A 142 -6.14 11.20 26.53
N GLY A 143 -5.39 12.30 26.57
CA GLY A 143 -5.92 13.67 26.44
C GLY A 143 -6.42 14.03 25.03
N LEU A 144 -5.75 13.54 23.98
CA LEU A 144 -6.17 13.73 22.58
C LEU A 144 -7.24 12.73 22.13
N ARG A 145 -7.30 11.57 22.80
CA ARG A 145 -8.34 10.55 22.61
C ARG A 145 -9.74 11.06 22.98
N ARG A 146 -9.83 12.04 23.89
CA ARG A 146 -11.07 12.67 24.36
C ARG A 146 -11.45 13.97 23.63
N GLY A 147 -10.51 14.64 22.96
CA GLY A 147 -10.76 15.90 22.25
C GLY A 147 -11.79 15.79 21.11
N ARG A 148 -11.80 14.66 20.39
CA ARG A 148 -12.81 14.38 19.35
C ARG A 148 -14.22 14.11 19.89
N ASN A 149 -14.38 13.83 21.18
CA ASN A 149 -15.69 13.62 21.81
C ASN A 149 -16.31 14.90 22.36
N LEU A 150 -15.56 15.99 22.49
CA LEU A 150 -16.05 17.26 23.06
C LEU A 150 -16.55 18.25 22.01
N GLU A 151 -16.20 18.08 20.73
CA GLU A 151 -16.72 18.90 19.62
C GLU A 151 -17.99 18.33 18.96
N ARG A 152 -18.54 17.23 19.51
CA ARG A 152 -19.79 16.59 19.05
C ARG A 152 -20.93 16.67 20.07
N LEU A 153 -20.85 17.58 21.03
CA LEU A 153 -21.94 17.98 21.93
C LEU A 153 -22.16 19.49 21.82
#